data_AF-A0A7X9CK03-F1
#
_entry.id   AF-A0A7X9CK03-F1
#
_cell.length_a   1.000
_cell.length_b   1.000
_cell.length_c   1.000
_cell.angle_alpha   90.00
_cell.angle_beta   90.00
_cell.angle_gamma   90.00
#
_symmetry.space_group_name_H-M   'P 1'
#
loop_
_entity.id
_entity.type
_entity.pdbx_description
1 polymer ?
#
loop_
_entity_poly.entity_id
_entity_poly.type
_entity_poly.pdbx_seq_one_letter_code
_entity_poly.pdbx_strand_id
1 'polypeptide(L)'
;MNKKSHYKLILLLISFLFVFTATHGQCRVPNNAFASGEKIAYDLYFNYGIINARAGKGSLSVTEANYRGVNAYKTVMTLNTSG
;
A
#
# COMPACT_ATOMS: atom_id res chain seq x y z
N MET A 1 54.98 -2.14 12.72
CA MET A 1 53.79 -2.12 11.81
C MET A 1 53.99 -1.01 10.78
N ASN A 2 53.92 -1.33 9.48
CA ASN A 2 54.39 -0.46 8.38
C ASN A 2 53.38 0.68 8.11
N LYS A 3 53.85 1.94 8.11
CA LYS A 3 53.04 3.18 7.93
C LYS A 3 52.16 3.14 6.66
N LYS A 4 52.59 2.41 5.63
CA LYS A 4 51.84 2.18 4.38
C LYS A 4 50.58 1.32 4.57
N SER A 5 50.58 0.39 5.53
CA SER A 5 49.43 -0.46 5.84
C SER A 5 48.30 0.33 6.53
N HIS A 6 48.67 1.27 7.41
CA HIS A 6 47.73 2.17 8.08
C HIS A 6 47.00 3.08 7.09
N TYR A 7 47.70 3.62 6.09
CA TYR A 7 47.07 4.46 5.06
C TYR A 7 46.02 3.70 4.25
N LYS A 8 46.30 2.45 3.89
CA LYS A 8 45.33 1.59 3.18
C LYS A 8 44.10 1.28 4.03
N LEU A 9 44.31 1.02 5.33
CA LEU A 9 43.23 0.76 6.28
C LEU A 9 42.33 1.99 6.46
N ILE A 10 42.93 3.18 6.59
CA ILE A 10 42.20 4.45 6.71
C ILE A 10 41.39 4.72 5.44
N LEU A 11 41.96 4.48 4.26
CA LEU A 11 41.28 4.69 2.98
C LEU A 11 40.07 3.75 2.81
N LEU A 12 40.19 2.49 3.26
CA LEU A 12 39.11 1.51 3.25
C LEU A 12 37.98 1.91 4.22
N LEU A 13 38.33 2.43 5.40
CA LEU A 13 37.35 2.88 6.39
C LEU A 13 36.54 4.09 5.89
N ILE A 14 37.22 5.05 5.24
CA ILE A 14 36.57 6.22 4.63
C ILE A 14 35.62 5.79 3.51
N SER A 15 36.02 4.83 2.66
CA SER A 15 35.17 4.29 1.59
C SER A 15 33.87 3.67 2.14
N PHE A 16 33.96 2.92 3.26
CA PHE A 16 32.79 2.28 3.88
C PHE A 16 31.78 3.29 4.46
N LEU A 17 32.24 4.44 4.93
CA LEU A 17 31.38 5.53 5.43
C LEU A 17 30.50 6.16 4.34
N PHE A 18 30.90 6.10 3.07
CA PHE A 18 30.12 6.65 1.94
C PHE A 18 29.02 5.73 1.40
N VAL A 19 28.95 4.46 1.84
CA VAL A 19 27.95 3.48 1.36
C VAL A 19 26.57 3.69 2.00
N PHE A 20 26.47 4.47 3.08
CA PHE A 20 25.23 4.71 3.82
C PHE A 20 24.41 5.92 3.33
N THR A 21 24.55 6.33 2.08
CA THR A 21 23.66 7.37 1.53
C THR A 21 22.23 6.84 1.45
N ALA A 22 21.31 7.63 1.99
CA ALA A 22 19.97 7.22 2.37
C ALA A 22 19.21 6.53 1.22
N THR A 23 18.91 5.25 1.40
CA THR A 23 17.96 4.56 0.53
C THR A 23 16.57 5.12 0.83
N HIS A 24 16.03 5.93 -0.07
CA HIS A 24 14.65 6.41 -0.03
C HIS A 24 13.68 5.26 -0.37
N GLY A 25 13.66 4.21 0.46
CA GLY A 25 12.85 3.00 0.23
C GLY A 25 11.39 3.13 0.63
N GLN A 26 10.95 4.28 1.16
CA GLN A 26 9.59 4.47 1.68
C GLN A 26 8.94 5.75 1.15
N CYS A 27 8.78 5.82 -0.18
CA CYS A 27 7.85 6.78 -0.76
C CYS A 27 6.42 6.32 -0.51
N ARG A 28 5.63 7.12 0.21
CA ARG A 28 4.20 6.88 0.37
C ARG A 28 3.51 7.05 -0.99
N VAL A 29 2.84 6.01 -1.46
CA VAL A 29 2.02 6.08 -2.68
C VAL A 29 0.83 7.01 -2.41
N PRO A 30 0.67 8.10 -3.19
CA PRO A 30 -0.50 8.96 -3.04
C PRO A 30 -1.75 8.21 -3.48
N ASN A 31 -2.83 8.38 -2.71
CA ASN A 31 -4.13 7.85 -3.11
C ASN A 31 -4.76 8.79 -4.15
N ASN A 32 -4.91 8.29 -5.38
CA ASN A 32 -5.62 8.95 -6.47
C ASN A 32 -6.88 8.18 -6.91
N ALA A 33 -7.24 7.11 -6.19
CA ALA A 33 -8.26 6.15 -6.62
C ALA A 33 -9.64 6.43 -6.04
N PHE A 34 -9.72 7.03 -4.85
CA PHE A 34 -10.98 7.28 -4.15
C PHE A 34 -10.89 8.46 -3.19
N ALA A 35 -12.05 9.03 -2.87
CA ALA A 35 -12.26 10.12 -1.92
C ALA A 35 -13.19 9.72 -0.77
N SER A 36 -13.09 10.44 0.35
CA SER A 36 -14.03 10.27 1.47
C SER A 36 -15.46 10.66 1.04
N GLY A 37 -16.44 9.85 1.43
CA GLY A 37 -17.86 10.04 1.08
C GLY A 37 -18.31 9.26 -0.15
N GLU A 38 -17.38 8.63 -0.89
CA GLU A 38 -17.73 7.81 -2.04
C GLU A 38 -18.48 6.55 -1.64
N LYS A 39 -19.49 6.20 -2.44
CA LYS A 39 -20.25 4.97 -2.32
C LYS A 39 -20.57 4.41 -3.69
N ILE A 40 -20.19 3.17 -3.92
CA ILE A 40 -20.47 2.45 -5.17
C ILE A 40 -21.37 1.26 -4.84
N ALA A 41 -22.41 1.06 -5.65
CA ALA A 41 -23.32 -0.07 -5.55
C ALA A 41 -23.21 -0.93 -6.81
N TYR A 42 -23.22 -2.25 -6.65
CA TYR A 42 -23.05 -3.23 -7.70
C TYR A 42 -24.15 -4.28 -7.67
N ASP A 43 -24.56 -4.73 -8.83
CA ASP A 43 -25.27 -5.99 -8.98
C ASP A 43 -24.25 -7.11 -9.22
N LEU A 44 -24.29 -8.13 -8.38
CA LEU A 44 -23.31 -9.22 -8.40
C LEU A 44 -23.85 -10.40 -9.19
N TYR A 45 -22.98 -11.05 -9.97
CA TYR A 45 -23.31 -12.21 -10.78
C TYR A 45 -22.22 -13.28 -10.67
N PHE A 46 -22.64 -14.55 -10.62
CA PHE A 46 -21.75 -15.68 -10.87
C PHE A 46 -21.75 -15.98 -12.37
N ASN A 47 -20.55 -15.97 -12.96
CA ASN A 47 -20.34 -16.31 -14.36
C ASN A 47 -20.12 -17.82 -14.49
N TYR A 48 -21.06 -18.52 -15.12
CA TYR A 48 -20.99 -19.96 -15.41
C TYR A 48 -20.69 -20.24 -16.89
N GLY A 49 -19.97 -19.32 -17.56
CA GLY A 49 -19.60 -19.41 -18.97
C GLY A 49 -20.73 -18.94 -19.89
N ILE A 50 -21.76 -19.76 -20.07
CA ILE A 50 -22.88 -19.46 -20.98
C ILE A 50 -24.01 -18.67 -20.30
N ILE A 51 -24.05 -18.64 -18.97
CA ILE A 51 -25.06 -17.92 -18.19
C ILE A 51 -24.41 -17.11 -17.07
N ASN A 52 -25.03 -15.98 -16.75
CA ASN A 52 -24.70 -15.18 -15.57
C ASN A 52 -25.86 -15.27 -14.58
N ALA A 53 -25.67 -15.99 -13.49
CA ALA A 53 -26.68 -16.11 -12.43
C ALA A 53 -26.54 -14.93 -11.47
N ARG A 54 -27.64 -14.23 -11.18
CA ARG A 54 -27.62 -13.12 -10.21
C ARG A 54 -27.26 -13.65 -8.83
N ALA A 55 -26.17 -13.15 -8.28
CA ALA A 55 -25.66 -13.55 -6.96
C ALA A 55 -26.18 -12.65 -5.84
N GLY A 56 -26.50 -11.38 -6.14
CA GLY A 56 -27.00 -10.44 -5.14
C GLY A 56 -26.66 -8.98 -5.43
N LYS A 57 -26.47 -8.18 -4.38
CA LYS A 57 -26.04 -6.78 -4.46
C LYS A 57 -24.82 -6.54 -3.57
N GLY A 58 -23.85 -5.80 -4.09
CA GLY A 58 -22.67 -5.35 -3.35
C GLY A 58 -22.69 -3.85 -3.14
N SER A 59 -22.06 -3.36 -2.09
CA SER A 59 -21.72 -1.94 -1.95
C SER A 59 -20.35 -1.76 -1.34
N LEU A 60 -19.62 -0.77 -1.83
CA LEU A 60 -18.35 -0.31 -1.27
C LEU A 60 -18.53 1.14 -0.84
N SER A 61 -18.13 1.49 0.38
CA SER A 61 -18.15 2.87 0.88
C SER A 61 -16.81 3.24 1.47
N VAL A 62 -16.40 4.49 1.26
CA VAL A 62 -15.15 5.03 1.78
C VAL A 62 -15.46 6.25 2.64
N THR A 63 -14.87 6.29 3.82
CA THR A 63 -15.01 7.40 4.77
C THR A 63 -13.64 7.74 5.36
N GLU A 64 -13.43 8.99 5.72
CA GLU A 64 -12.27 9.38 6.49
C GLU A 64 -12.39 8.83 7.93
N ALA A 65 -11.25 8.43 8.49
CA ALA A 65 -11.17 7.88 9.83
C ALA A 65 -9.84 8.29 10.48
N ASN A 66 -9.82 8.28 11.81
CA ASN A 66 -8.59 8.39 12.57
C ASN A 66 -8.32 7.04 13.24
N TYR A 67 -7.23 6.38 12.88
CA TYR A 67 -6.79 5.13 13.51
C TYR A 67 -5.56 5.42 14.36
N ARG A 68 -5.74 5.40 15.69
CA ARG A 68 -4.67 5.61 16.68
C ARG A 68 -3.91 6.93 16.47
N GLY A 69 -4.63 8.01 16.22
CA GLY A 69 -4.05 9.34 15.98
C GLY A 69 -3.58 9.58 14.55
N VAL A 70 -3.63 8.58 13.67
CA VAL A 70 -3.21 8.70 12.27
C VAL A 70 -4.42 8.77 11.34
N ASN A 71 -4.46 9.78 10.47
CA ASN A 71 -5.50 9.92 9.46
C ASN A 71 -5.43 8.76 8.45
N ALA A 72 -6.57 8.13 8.22
CA ALA A 72 -6.73 6.95 7.38
C ALA A 72 -8.08 6.98 6.65
N TYR A 73 -8.25 6.10 5.67
CA TYR A 73 -9.55 5.85 5.06
C TYR A 73 -10.12 4.55 5.63
N LYS A 74 -11.37 4.59 6.07
CA LYS A 74 -12.17 3.42 6.40
C LYS A 74 -12.99 3.03 5.18
N THR A 75 -12.71 1.85 4.68
CA THR A 75 -13.44 1.24 3.57
C THR A 75 -14.32 0.11 4.10
N VAL A 76 -15.61 0.13 3.76
CA VAL A 76 -16.57 -0.91 4.14
C VAL A 76 -17.17 -1.50 2.87
N MET A 77 -17.04 -2.81 2.72
CA MET A 77 -17.69 -3.59 1.68
C MET A 77 -18.79 -4.45 2.29
N THR A 78 -19.97 -4.41 1.68
CA THR A 78 -21.13 -5.23 2.07
C THR A 78 -21.58 -6.02 0.86
N LEU A 79 -21.81 -7.32 1.05
CA LEU A 79 -22.36 -8.20 0.02
C LEU A 79 -23.64 -8.82 0.57
N ASN A 80 -24.75 -8.57 -0.11
CA ASN A 80 -26.05 -9.15 0.20
C ASN A 80 -26.35 -10.20 -0.87
N THR A 81 -26.27 -11.48 -0.52
CA THR A 81 -26.58 -12.59 -1.41
C THR A 81 -28.09 -12.77 -1.53
N SER A 82 -28.57 -13.22 -2.69
CA SER A 82 -30.00 -13.48 -2.95
C SER A 82 -30.35 -14.97 -3.04
N GLY A 83 -29.39 -15.86 -2.72
CA GLY A 83 -29.55 -17.31 -2.74
C GLY A 83 -29.73 -17.91 -1.36
#